data_AF-A0A9D2GW09-F1
#
_entry.id   AF-A0A9D2GW09-F1
#
_cell.length_a   1.000
_cell.length_b   1.000
_cell.length_c   1.000
_cell.angle_alpha   90.00
_cell.angle_beta   90.00
_cell.angle_gamma   90.00
#
_symmetry.space_group_name_H-M   'P 1'
#
loop_
_entity.id
_entity.type
_entity.pdbx_description
1 polymer ?
#
loop_
_entity_poly.entity_id
_entity_poly.type
_entity_poly.pdbx_seq_one_letter_code
_entity_poly.pdbx_strand_id
1 'polypeptide(L)'
;MGELRYNPVTKKWAVISQERGTHRNSYITKDKTADTPCPFCDKDGGINKKLRSIFTINLPESSAPALIVTPNKYPAMGIEGLLNRESCGMYDKMSAIGAHEVIIDSFRHGIDISGYTENELANLYTAFRNRIADLEKDVRFRYAAAFKNIGEDAGENIHHPHAQILAMSIVPSIVEEYINKAVNYYKEKERCIYCDMINQEKKDKSRVIFENYEFISFTPYASEHPFEISIYPKRHTCRFADISDNSIRQLADITHELFTRLAQVLDNPALTLALRLAPYSNNRPDFNGSLKYINESFHWHIDIAPVVAKLSTTNWAANICINPVSPEDAAKHLREVNQL
;
A
#
# COMPACT_ATOMS: atom_id res chain seq x y z
N MET A 1 -4.96 24.36 3.77
CA MET A 1 -4.66 23.61 2.53
C MET A 1 -3.16 23.32 2.46
N GLY A 2 -2.76 22.08 2.24
CA GLY A 2 -1.33 21.70 2.20
C GLY A 2 -0.63 22.12 0.91
N GLU A 3 0.70 22.11 0.94
CA GLU A 3 1.58 22.38 -0.19
C GLU A 3 2.53 21.21 -0.45
N LEU A 4 2.88 21.01 -1.71
CA LEU A 4 3.93 20.10 -2.16
C LEU A 4 5.19 20.93 -2.43
N ARG A 5 6.30 20.58 -1.78
CA ARG A 5 7.61 21.23 -1.99
C ARG A 5 8.61 20.24 -2.57
N TYR A 6 9.31 20.64 -3.62
CA TYR A 6 10.29 19.79 -4.30
C TYR A 6 11.71 19.98 -3.73
N ASN A 7 12.39 18.88 -3.46
CA ASN A 7 13.81 18.87 -3.15
C ASN A 7 14.61 18.53 -4.41
N PRO A 8 15.37 19.49 -4.99
CA PRO A 8 16.09 19.26 -6.25
C PRO A 8 17.28 18.28 -6.12
N VAL A 9 17.81 18.06 -4.91
CA VAL A 9 18.94 17.15 -4.68
C VAL A 9 18.47 15.70 -4.64
N THR A 10 17.45 15.42 -3.83
CA THR A 10 16.93 14.04 -3.67
C THR A 10 15.88 13.68 -4.71
N LYS A 11 15.40 14.67 -5.47
CA LYS A 11 14.26 14.58 -6.39
C LYS A 11 12.95 14.14 -5.70
N LYS A 12 12.86 14.28 -4.38
CA LYS A 12 11.67 13.92 -3.58
C LYS A 12 10.74 15.11 -3.41
N TRP A 13 9.44 14.83 -3.34
CA TRP A 13 8.42 15.79 -2.96
C TRP A 13 8.05 15.61 -1.49
N ALA A 14 7.92 16.72 -0.76
CA ALA A 14 7.44 16.74 0.62
C ALA A 14 6.04 17.37 0.67
N VAL A 15 5.11 16.72 1.37
CA VAL A 15 3.80 17.29 1.69
C VAL A 15 3.92 18.08 2.98
N ILE A 16 3.69 19.39 2.93
CA ILE A 16 3.62 20.26 4.10
C ILE A 16 2.14 20.52 4.39
N SER A 17 1.65 19.99 5.52
CA SER A 17 0.26 20.17 5.95
C SER A 17 0.24 20.59 7.42
N GLN A 18 0.09 21.90 7.67
CA GLN A 18 0.11 22.47 9.03
C GLN A 18 -1.08 21.99 9.87
N GLU A 19 -2.25 21.79 9.25
CA GLU A 19 -3.47 21.28 9.90
C GLU A 19 -3.27 19.88 10.50
N ARG A 20 -2.33 19.08 9.96
CA ARG A 20 -1.93 17.79 10.54
C ARG A 20 -1.01 17.94 11.76
N GLY A 21 -0.17 18.98 11.80
CA GLY A 21 0.78 19.23 12.89
C GLY A 21 0.17 19.89 14.14
N THR A 22 -1.06 20.39 14.06
CA THR A 22 -1.78 20.97 15.22
C THR A 22 -2.52 19.94 16.06
N HIS A 23 -2.52 18.67 15.66
CA HIS A 23 -3.16 17.60 16.43
C HIS A 23 -2.27 17.18 17.61
N ARG A 24 -2.83 17.04 18.82
CA ARG A 24 -2.09 16.71 20.06
C ARG A 24 -1.20 15.44 19.95
N ASN A 25 -1.54 14.53 19.03
CA ASN A 25 -0.79 13.28 18.76
C ASN A 25 0.12 13.35 17.51
N SER A 26 0.37 14.53 16.92
CA SER A 26 1.19 14.67 15.71
C SER A 26 2.70 14.71 15.98
N TYR A 27 3.08 14.89 17.25
CA TYR A 27 4.44 14.75 17.74
C TYR A 27 4.56 13.43 18.51
N ILE A 28 5.75 12.82 18.48
CA ILE A 28 6.06 11.63 19.29
C ILE A 28 6.12 12.07 20.76
N THR A 29 4.96 12.13 21.41
CA THR A 29 4.85 12.28 22.86
C THR A 29 4.74 10.89 23.47
N LYS A 30 5.60 10.59 24.46
CA LYS A 30 5.64 9.28 25.13
C LYS A 30 4.35 8.93 25.88
N ASP A 31 3.48 9.90 26.12
CA ASP A 31 2.18 9.70 26.77
C ASP A 31 1.05 9.70 25.73
N LYS A 32 0.91 8.60 24.98
CA LYS A 32 -0.39 8.26 24.39
C LYS A 32 -1.19 7.52 25.46
N THR A 33 -1.73 8.26 26.43
CA THR A 33 -2.73 7.68 27.33
C THR A 33 -3.98 7.32 26.52
N ALA A 34 -4.44 6.09 26.74
CA ALA A 34 -5.72 5.55 26.29
C ALA A 34 -6.90 6.51 26.57
N ASP A 35 -8.00 6.34 25.82
CA ASP A 35 -9.29 7.05 25.90
C ASP A 35 -9.58 8.11 24.82
N THR A 36 -8.98 8.05 23.62
CA THR A 36 -9.62 8.71 22.48
C THR A 36 -10.70 7.79 21.90
N PRO A 37 -11.99 8.18 21.88
CA PRO A 37 -13.04 7.36 21.30
C PRO A 37 -12.76 7.08 19.83
N CYS A 38 -13.00 5.84 19.40
CA CYS A 38 -12.84 5.46 18.01
C CYS A 38 -13.69 6.37 17.09
N PRO A 39 -13.10 7.01 16.07
CA PRO A 39 -13.86 7.85 15.14
C PRO A 39 -14.77 7.04 14.21
N PHE A 40 -14.50 5.74 14.05
CA PHE A 40 -15.24 4.86 13.14
C PHE A 40 -16.35 4.07 13.85
N CYS A 41 -16.32 3.99 15.18
CA CYS A 41 -17.38 3.37 15.97
C CYS A 41 -18.40 4.39 16.47
N ASP A 42 -19.64 3.96 16.65
CA ASP A 42 -20.61 4.66 17.49
C ASP A 42 -20.40 4.29 18.98
N LYS A 43 -21.28 4.80 19.85
CA LYS A 43 -21.18 4.58 21.31
C LYS A 43 -21.40 3.13 21.72
N ASP A 44 -22.08 2.35 20.88
CA ASP A 44 -22.45 0.96 21.15
C ASP A 44 -21.44 -0.01 20.51
N GLY A 45 -20.34 0.51 19.94
CA GLY A 45 -19.32 -0.27 19.24
C GLY A 45 -19.69 -0.63 17.79
N GLY A 46 -20.85 -0.18 17.31
CA GLY A 46 -21.31 -0.31 15.93
C GLY A 46 -20.69 0.75 15.02
N ILE A 47 -21.18 0.85 13.79
CA ILE A 47 -20.64 1.79 12.79
C ILE A 47 -21.07 3.22 13.11
N ASN A 48 -20.13 4.15 13.08
CA ASN A 48 -20.44 5.56 13.20
C ASN A 48 -21.28 6.06 12.00
N LYS A 49 -22.59 6.23 12.22
CA LYS A 49 -23.56 6.70 11.21
C LYS A 49 -23.28 8.11 10.66
N LYS A 50 -22.35 8.87 11.26
CA LYS A 50 -21.92 10.19 10.77
C LYS A 50 -20.83 10.11 9.70
N LEU A 51 -20.30 8.93 9.42
CA LEU A 51 -19.30 8.75 8.37
C LEU A 51 -19.92 9.07 7.00
N ARG A 52 -19.26 9.95 6.25
CA ARG A 52 -19.60 10.20 4.86
C ARG A 52 -19.10 9.03 4.02
N SER A 53 -19.95 8.41 3.21
CA SER A 53 -19.51 7.37 2.27
C SER A 53 -19.20 7.96 0.90
N ILE A 54 -18.04 7.60 0.36
CA ILE A 54 -17.67 7.75 -1.06
C ILE A 54 -18.01 6.46 -1.82
N PHE A 55 -17.80 5.31 -1.17
CA PHE A 55 -18.05 3.98 -1.70
C PHE A 55 -18.37 3.02 -0.56
N THR A 56 -19.30 2.09 -0.79
CA THR A 56 -19.72 1.09 0.20
C THR A 56 -19.84 -0.26 -0.50
N ILE A 57 -19.38 -1.31 0.16
CA ILE A 57 -19.76 -2.69 -0.16
C ILE A 57 -20.75 -3.14 0.90
N ASN A 58 -21.89 -3.69 0.51
CA ASN A 58 -22.91 -4.22 1.42
C ASN A 58 -22.75 -5.73 1.61
N LEU A 59 -23.26 -6.25 2.71
CA LEU A 59 -23.39 -7.69 2.90
C LEU A 59 -24.36 -8.28 1.86
N PRO A 60 -24.16 -9.51 1.36
CA PRO A 60 -24.94 -10.09 0.25
C PRO A 60 -26.46 -10.10 0.45
N GLU A 61 -26.92 -10.20 1.70
CA GLU A 61 -28.35 -10.32 2.06
C GLU A 61 -28.83 -9.20 3.00
N SER A 62 -28.08 -8.11 3.12
CA SER A 62 -28.43 -7.00 4.00
C SER A 62 -28.03 -5.66 3.41
N SER A 63 -28.78 -4.60 3.75
CA SER A 63 -28.36 -3.23 3.47
C SER A 63 -27.27 -2.74 4.43
N ALA A 64 -26.89 -3.55 5.41
CA ALA A 64 -25.77 -3.27 6.27
C ALA A 64 -24.47 -3.29 5.45
N PRO A 65 -23.62 -2.27 5.61
CA PRO A 65 -22.33 -2.24 4.95
C PRO A 65 -21.46 -3.38 5.49
N ALA A 66 -20.60 -3.91 4.63
CA ALA A 66 -19.46 -4.77 4.97
C ALA A 66 -18.13 -3.98 4.95
N LEU A 67 -18.08 -2.87 4.20
CA LEU A 67 -16.93 -1.97 4.10
C LEU A 67 -17.41 -0.57 3.71
N ILE A 68 -16.77 0.47 4.27
CA ILE A 68 -17.04 1.88 3.92
C ILE A 68 -15.74 2.59 3.55
N VAL A 69 -15.76 3.30 2.43
CA VAL A 69 -14.71 4.27 2.06
C VAL A 69 -15.20 5.68 2.38
N THR A 70 -14.42 6.43 3.15
CA THR A 70 -14.74 7.79 3.61
C THR A 70 -13.57 8.73 3.34
N PRO A 71 -13.78 10.05 3.12
CA PRO A 71 -12.67 10.99 3.02
C PRO A 71 -11.92 11.03 4.37
N ASN A 72 -10.59 11.09 4.32
CA ASN A 72 -9.80 11.31 5.51
C ASN A 72 -10.17 12.68 6.12
N LYS A 73 -10.52 12.71 7.41
CA LYS A 73 -10.93 13.93 8.12
C LYS A 73 -9.83 15.01 8.13
N TYR A 74 -8.57 14.59 8.10
CA TYR A 74 -7.39 15.47 8.07
C TYR A 74 -6.55 15.12 6.85
N PRO A 75 -7.04 15.40 5.63
CA PRO A 75 -6.43 14.86 4.43
C PRO A 75 -5.00 15.42 4.24
N ALA A 76 -4.13 14.58 3.65
CA ALA A 76 -2.76 15.02 3.33
C ALA A 76 -2.74 15.86 2.05
N MET A 77 -3.72 15.63 1.17
CA MET A 77 -3.93 16.33 -0.09
C MET A 77 -5.41 16.66 -0.24
N GLY A 78 -5.71 17.86 -0.76
CA GLY A 78 -7.08 18.33 -0.98
C GLY A 78 -7.58 18.00 -2.39
N ILE A 79 -8.83 17.57 -2.50
CA ILE A 79 -9.44 17.21 -3.80
C ILE A 79 -9.83 18.45 -4.63
N GLU A 80 -10.17 19.54 -3.95
CA GLU A 80 -10.59 20.79 -4.57
C GLU A 80 -9.42 21.72 -4.87
N GLY A 81 -9.55 22.48 -5.96
CA GLY A 81 -8.61 23.53 -6.34
C GLY A 81 -7.71 23.21 -7.53
N LEU A 82 -6.76 24.10 -7.78
CA LEU A 82 -5.82 24.05 -8.89
C LEU A 82 -4.41 23.72 -8.39
N LEU A 83 -3.59 23.13 -9.27
CA LEU A 83 -2.21 22.74 -8.93
C LEU A 83 -1.34 23.94 -8.55
N ASN A 84 -1.54 25.11 -9.17
CA ASN A 84 -0.79 26.34 -8.88
C ASN A 84 0.72 26.11 -8.75
N ARG A 85 1.36 25.62 -9.82
CA ARG A 85 2.82 25.43 -9.83
C ARG A 85 3.51 26.78 -9.83
N GLU A 86 4.43 26.96 -8.90
CA GLU A 86 5.16 28.21 -8.72
C GLU A 86 6.60 27.94 -8.30
N SER A 87 7.51 28.81 -8.73
CA SER A 87 8.88 28.81 -8.26
C SER A 87 9.00 29.58 -6.95
N CYS A 88 9.92 29.15 -6.10
CA CYS A 88 10.34 29.83 -4.89
C CYS A 88 11.87 29.93 -4.93
N GLY A 89 12.38 30.92 -5.66
CA GLY A 89 13.81 31.02 -5.97
C GLY A 89 14.27 29.81 -6.79
N MET A 90 15.20 29.02 -6.23
CA MET A 90 15.69 27.77 -6.84
C MET A 90 14.79 26.55 -6.62
N TYR A 91 13.74 26.68 -5.81
CA TYR A 91 12.86 25.57 -5.44
C TYR A 91 11.54 25.62 -6.21
N ASP A 92 10.88 24.48 -6.33
CA ASP A 92 9.52 24.39 -6.86
C ASP A 92 8.52 24.04 -5.76
N LYS A 93 7.36 24.67 -5.79
CA LYS A 93 6.21 24.29 -4.97
C LYS A 93 4.91 24.28 -5.77
N MET A 94 3.92 23.57 -5.27
CA MET A 94 2.57 23.53 -5.83
C MET A 94 1.55 23.22 -4.74
N SER A 95 0.26 23.49 -4.99
CA SER A 95 -0.83 23.05 -4.12
C SER A 95 -0.81 21.52 -3.96
N ALA A 96 -1.05 21.01 -2.75
CA ALA A 96 -1.16 19.58 -2.51
C ALA A 96 -2.53 19.04 -2.99
N ILE A 97 -2.75 19.04 -4.31
CA ILE A 97 -3.96 18.50 -4.94
C ILE A 97 -3.85 16.98 -5.05
N GLY A 98 -4.88 16.29 -4.58
CA GLY A 98 -4.94 14.84 -4.46
C GLY A 98 -6.23 14.39 -3.77
N ALA A 99 -6.35 13.09 -3.50
CA ALA A 99 -7.41 12.56 -2.64
C ALA A 99 -6.77 11.76 -1.51
N HIS A 100 -7.33 11.88 -0.31
CA HIS A 100 -6.94 11.04 0.82
C HIS A 100 -8.20 10.34 1.34
N GLU A 101 -8.32 9.06 1.05
CA GLU A 101 -9.45 8.22 1.43
C GLU A 101 -9.04 7.21 2.51
N VAL A 102 -9.96 6.93 3.44
CA VAL A 102 -9.84 5.90 4.46
C VAL A 102 -10.85 4.81 4.15
N ILE A 103 -10.40 3.56 4.15
CA ILE A 103 -11.21 2.38 3.93
C ILE A 103 -11.37 1.67 5.26
N ILE A 104 -12.58 1.67 5.81
CA ILE A 104 -12.92 0.91 7.01
C ILE A 104 -13.26 -0.50 6.53
N ASP A 105 -12.30 -1.42 6.67
CA ASP A 105 -12.30 -2.72 6.01
C ASP A 105 -12.77 -3.88 6.90
N SER A 106 -12.99 -3.63 8.18
CA SER A 106 -13.76 -4.47 9.09
C SER A 106 -14.46 -3.61 10.14
N PHE A 107 -15.63 -4.04 10.62
CA PHE A 107 -16.32 -3.37 11.73
C PHE A 107 -16.03 -4.00 13.09
N ARG A 108 -15.17 -5.04 13.13
CA ARG A 108 -14.67 -5.62 14.37
C ARG A 108 -13.51 -4.76 14.87
N HIS A 109 -13.74 -4.02 15.94
CA HIS A 109 -12.72 -3.13 16.50
C HIS A 109 -11.53 -3.92 17.05
N GLY A 110 -10.30 -3.47 16.73
CA GLY A 110 -9.08 -3.99 17.35
C GLY A 110 -8.72 -5.42 16.96
N ILE A 111 -9.12 -5.89 15.78
CA ILE A 111 -8.64 -7.17 15.25
C ILE A 111 -7.21 -7.02 14.72
N ASP A 112 -6.38 -8.03 15.00
CA ASP A 112 -5.05 -8.17 14.42
C ASP A 112 -5.10 -8.89 13.07
N ILE A 113 -3.93 -9.15 12.47
CA ILE A 113 -3.79 -9.77 11.15
C ILE A 113 -4.48 -11.13 11.04
N SER A 114 -4.45 -11.94 12.10
CA SER A 114 -5.11 -13.26 12.17
C SER A 114 -6.62 -13.18 12.31
N GLY A 115 -7.15 -12.00 12.67
CA GLY A 115 -8.58 -11.79 12.81
C GLY A 115 -9.29 -11.62 11.48
N TYR A 116 -8.58 -11.23 10.40
CA TYR A 116 -9.16 -10.98 9.08
C TYR A 116 -9.70 -12.26 8.44
N THR A 117 -10.89 -12.16 7.84
CA THR A 117 -11.46 -13.22 7.00
C THR A 117 -11.10 -12.98 5.54
N GLU A 118 -11.11 -14.05 4.73
CA GLU A 118 -10.94 -13.94 3.26
C GLU A 118 -11.94 -12.97 2.63
N ASN A 119 -13.20 -12.96 3.10
CA ASN A 119 -14.23 -12.05 2.59
C ASN A 119 -13.93 -10.58 2.89
N GLU A 120 -13.43 -10.25 4.08
CA GLU A 120 -13.00 -8.88 4.41
C GLU A 120 -11.82 -8.44 3.55
N LEU A 121 -10.85 -9.32 3.32
CA LEU A 121 -9.71 -9.05 2.44
C LEU A 121 -10.14 -8.90 0.97
N ALA A 122 -11.08 -9.71 0.49
CA ALA A 122 -11.67 -9.58 -0.84
C ALA A 122 -12.42 -8.25 -0.99
N ASN A 123 -13.14 -7.81 0.04
CA ASN A 123 -13.81 -6.50 0.07
C ASN A 123 -12.78 -5.36 0.03
N LEU A 124 -11.69 -5.46 0.80
CA LEU A 124 -10.58 -4.49 0.79
C LEU A 124 -9.99 -4.35 -0.62
N TYR A 125 -9.64 -5.46 -1.27
CA TYR A 125 -9.06 -5.43 -2.62
C TYR A 125 -10.07 -4.97 -3.67
N THR A 126 -11.36 -5.27 -3.51
CA THR A 126 -12.43 -4.71 -4.34
C THR A 126 -12.52 -3.19 -4.20
N ALA A 127 -12.44 -2.69 -2.96
CA ALA A 127 -12.43 -1.25 -2.69
C ALA A 127 -11.19 -0.59 -3.30
N PHE A 128 -10.00 -1.16 -3.12
CA PHE A 128 -8.78 -0.68 -3.80
C PHE A 128 -8.98 -0.61 -5.31
N ARG A 129 -9.43 -1.69 -5.96
CA ARG A 129 -9.59 -1.76 -7.42
C ARG A 129 -10.52 -0.65 -7.91
N ASN A 130 -11.71 -0.56 -7.29
CA ASN A 130 -12.75 0.36 -7.72
C ASN A 130 -12.37 1.82 -7.44
N ARG A 131 -11.76 2.12 -6.29
CA ARG A 131 -11.35 3.48 -5.94
C ARG A 131 -10.16 3.95 -6.78
N ILE A 132 -9.15 3.09 -7.00
CA ILE A 132 -8.02 3.42 -7.88
C ILE A 132 -8.49 3.73 -9.29
N ALA A 133 -9.40 2.93 -9.85
CA ALA A 133 -9.99 3.15 -11.17
C ALA A 133 -10.84 4.43 -11.24
N ASP A 134 -11.55 4.78 -10.16
CA ASP A 134 -12.33 6.02 -10.11
C ASP A 134 -11.44 7.26 -9.99
N LEU A 135 -10.43 7.21 -9.13
CA LEU A 135 -9.47 8.30 -8.93
C LEU A 135 -8.64 8.56 -10.20
N GLU A 136 -8.36 7.52 -10.99
CA GLU A 136 -7.68 7.67 -12.29
C GLU A 136 -8.45 8.56 -13.28
N LYS A 137 -9.77 8.70 -13.15
CA LYS A 137 -10.57 9.58 -14.04
C LYS A 137 -10.24 11.06 -13.84
N ASP A 138 -9.69 11.45 -12.70
CA ASP A 138 -9.22 12.81 -12.48
C ASP A 138 -7.85 12.99 -13.14
N VAL A 139 -7.84 13.71 -14.27
CA VAL A 139 -6.64 13.97 -15.05
C VAL A 139 -5.54 14.70 -14.27
N ARG A 140 -5.83 15.32 -13.13
CA ARG A 140 -4.84 15.98 -12.27
C ARG A 140 -3.99 14.96 -11.51
N PHE A 141 -4.53 13.77 -11.23
CA PHE A 141 -3.83 12.72 -10.50
C PHE A 141 -2.89 11.94 -11.43
N ARG A 142 -1.75 11.54 -10.89
CA ARG A 142 -0.67 10.84 -11.60
C ARG A 142 -0.31 9.49 -10.98
N TYR A 143 -0.63 9.30 -9.70
CA TYR A 143 -0.33 8.08 -8.97
C TYR A 143 -1.29 7.95 -7.79
N ALA A 144 -1.57 6.71 -7.38
CA ALA A 144 -2.24 6.43 -6.11
C ALA A 144 -1.38 5.47 -5.28
N ALA A 145 -1.21 5.77 -4.00
CA ALA A 145 -0.64 4.85 -3.02
C ALA A 145 -1.78 4.22 -2.23
N ALA A 146 -1.98 2.91 -2.37
CA ALA A 146 -2.92 2.13 -1.57
C ALA A 146 -2.14 1.29 -0.56
N PHE A 147 -2.43 1.46 0.73
CA PHE A 147 -1.65 0.83 1.80
C PHE A 147 -2.50 0.62 3.06
N LYS A 148 -2.02 -0.25 3.93
CA LYS A 148 -2.62 -0.60 5.21
C LYS A 148 -1.53 -0.75 6.25
N ASN A 149 -1.72 -0.15 7.42
CA ASN A 149 -0.88 -0.36 8.59
C ASN A 149 -1.72 -1.06 9.64
N ILE A 150 -1.16 -2.07 10.30
CA ILE A 150 -1.80 -2.83 11.36
C ILE A 150 -0.84 -2.80 12.56
N GLY A 151 -1.32 -2.37 13.72
CA GLY A 151 -0.50 -2.23 14.92
C GLY A 151 0.27 -0.91 15.00
N GLU A 152 0.50 -0.44 16.24
CA GLU A 152 1.08 0.88 16.50
C GLU A 152 2.48 1.05 15.92
N ASP A 153 3.30 0.00 15.97
CA ASP A 153 4.69 0.01 15.48
C ASP A 153 4.75 0.20 13.95
N ALA A 154 3.69 -0.18 13.23
CA ALA A 154 3.53 0.10 11.79
C ALA A 154 2.99 1.51 11.49
N GLY A 155 2.84 2.35 12.51
CA GLY A 155 2.31 3.71 12.39
C GLY A 155 0.78 3.78 12.36
N GLU A 156 0.09 2.75 12.85
CA GLU A 156 -1.34 2.83 13.13
C GLU A 156 -1.60 3.84 14.25
N ASN A 157 -2.51 4.79 13.99
CA ASN A 157 -2.91 5.80 14.98
C ASN A 157 -4.34 5.60 15.48
N ILE A 158 -5.11 4.71 14.84
CA ILE A 158 -6.48 4.35 15.18
C ILE A 158 -6.53 2.82 15.10
N HIS A 159 -6.70 2.12 16.22
CA HIS A 159 -6.74 0.65 16.28
C HIS A 159 -7.90 -0.01 15.54
N HIS A 160 -8.87 0.78 15.10
CA HIS A 160 -9.95 0.24 14.31
C HIS A 160 -9.44 -0.10 12.91
N PRO A 161 -9.73 -1.30 12.39
CA PRO A 161 -9.08 -1.77 11.19
C PRO A 161 -9.44 -0.91 9.98
N HIS A 162 -8.40 -0.37 9.34
CA HIS A 162 -8.57 0.48 8.17
C HIS A 162 -7.38 0.40 7.23
N ALA A 163 -7.62 0.72 5.97
CA ALA A 163 -6.61 0.97 4.95
C ALA A 163 -6.76 2.40 4.42
N GLN A 164 -5.82 2.86 3.61
CA GLN A 164 -5.81 4.21 3.07
C GLN A 164 -5.46 4.20 1.58
N ILE A 165 -6.05 5.14 0.84
CA ILE A 165 -5.63 5.50 -0.51
C ILE A 165 -5.24 6.96 -0.51
N LEU A 166 -4.02 7.25 -0.99
CA LEU A 166 -3.54 8.59 -1.24
C LEU A 166 -3.31 8.78 -2.74
N ALA A 167 -4.26 9.41 -3.44
CA ALA A 167 -4.08 9.85 -4.82
C ALA A 167 -3.32 11.18 -4.86
N MET A 168 -2.35 11.28 -5.77
CA MET A 168 -1.39 12.36 -5.82
C MET A 168 -1.32 12.95 -7.22
N SER A 169 -1.12 14.26 -7.31
CA SER A 169 -0.88 14.98 -8.58
C SER A 169 0.57 14.87 -9.11
N ILE A 170 1.40 14.09 -8.43
CA ILE A 170 2.80 13.81 -8.76
C ILE A 170 3.01 12.29 -8.77
N VAL A 171 4.07 11.83 -9.43
CA VAL A 171 4.57 10.46 -9.26
C VAL A 171 5.67 10.51 -8.20
N PRO A 172 5.61 9.68 -7.14
CA PRO A 172 6.70 9.61 -6.17
C PRO A 172 8.02 9.20 -6.83
N SER A 173 9.13 9.84 -6.43
CA SER A 173 10.47 9.56 -7.01
C SER A 173 10.86 8.07 -7.02
N ILE A 174 10.50 7.31 -5.98
CA ILE A 174 10.78 5.87 -5.91
C ILE A 174 10.00 5.08 -6.97
N VAL A 175 8.77 5.50 -7.28
CA VAL A 175 7.96 4.90 -8.34
C VAL A 175 8.58 5.24 -9.69
N GLU A 176 9.02 6.49 -9.91
CA GLU A 176 9.73 6.86 -11.14
C GLU A 176 11.00 6.01 -11.34
N GLU A 177 11.76 5.76 -10.27
CA GLU A 177 12.95 4.91 -10.30
C GLU A 177 12.60 3.46 -10.71
N TYR A 178 11.58 2.86 -10.10
CA TYR A 178 11.16 1.49 -10.42
C TYR A 178 10.67 1.36 -11.86
N ILE A 179 9.87 2.32 -12.34
CA ILE A 179 9.42 2.33 -13.75
C ILE A 179 10.61 2.45 -14.69
N ASN A 180 11.54 3.37 -14.43
CA ASN A 180 12.71 3.55 -15.29
C ASN A 180 13.58 2.28 -15.35
N LYS A 181 13.81 1.62 -14.21
CA LYS A 181 14.57 0.35 -14.16
C LYS A 181 13.87 -0.77 -14.93
N ALA A 182 12.56 -0.92 -14.73
CA ALA A 182 11.76 -1.93 -15.42
C ALA A 182 11.76 -1.71 -16.94
N VAL A 183 11.55 -0.46 -17.37
CA VAL A 183 11.57 -0.07 -18.79
C VAL A 183 12.94 -0.30 -19.42
N ASN A 184 14.03 0.05 -18.74
CA ASN A 184 15.38 -0.17 -19.25
C ASN A 184 15.68 -1.67 -19.41
N TYR A 185 15.32 -2.49 -18.41
CA TYR A 185 15.44 -3.93 -18.51
C TYR A 185 14.64 -4.49 -19.70
N TYR A 186 13.41 -4.02 -19.89
CA TYR A 186 12.58 -4.42 -21.03
C TYR A 186 13.20 -4.01 -22.38
N LYS A 187 13.74 -2.79 -22.50
CA LYS A 187 14.42 -2.35 -23.73
C LYS A 187 15.64 -3.20 -24.08
N GLU A 188 16.35 -3.73 -23.07
CA GLU A 188 17.54 -4.56 -23.28
C GLU A 188 17.23 -6.05 -23.48
N LYS A 189 16.18 -6.56 -22.81
CA LYS A 189 15.89 -8.01 -22.72
C LYS A 189 14.58 -8.42 -23.39
N GLU A 190 13.77 -7.46 -23.81
CA GLU A 190 12.42 -7.64 -24.37
C GLU A 190 11.49 -8.50 -23.49
N ARG A 191 11.73 -8.46 -22.17
CA ARG A 191 11.00 -9.24 -21.17
C ARG A 191 10.83 -8.41 -19.90
N CYS A 192 9.73 -8.66 -19.17
CA CYS A 192 9.44 -8.00 -17.90
C CYS A 192 10.39 -8.51 -16.80
N ILE A 193 11.05 -7.58 -16.08
CA ILE A 193 11.98 -7.92 -14.99
C ILE A 193 11.31 -8.72 -13.88
N TYR A 194 10.08 -8.35 -13.51
CA TYR A 194 9.32 -9.03 -12.46
C TYR A 194 8.90 -10.43 -12.88
N CYS A 195 8.50 -10.62 -14.15
CA CYS A 195 8.19 -11.95 -14.68
C CYS A 195 9.41 -12.87 -14.64
N ASP A 196 10.59 -12.35 -14.93
CA ASP A 196 11.85 -13.09 -14.79
C ASP A 196 12.16 -13.45 -13.33
N MET A 197 11.96 -12.51 -12.40
CA MET A 197 12.08 -12.80 -10.96
C MET A 197 11.13 -13.92 -10.54
N ILE A 198 9.84 -13.82 -10.89
CA ILE A 198 8.83 -14.85 -10.59
C ILE A 198 9.25 -16.22 -11.14
N ASN A 199 9.73 -16.26 -12.39
CA ASN A 199 10.18 -17.50 -13.02
C ASN A 199 11.43 -18.09 -12.34
N GLN A 200 12.33 -17.24 -11.86
CA GLN A 200 13.50 -17.67 -11.10
C GLN A 200 13.08 -18.27 -9.75
N GLU A 201 12.21 -17.58 -9.01
CA GLU A 201 11.74 -18.04 -7.71
C GLU A 201 10.93 -19.35 -7.80
N LYS A 202 10.14 -19.52 -8.86
CA LYS A 202 9.44 -20.80 -9.14
C LYS A 202 10.40 -21.98 -9.38
N LYS A 203 11.58 -21.73 -9.96
CA LYS A 203 12.58 -22.77 -10.22
C LYS A 203 13.36 -23.12 -8.96
N ASP A 204 13.80 -22.10 -8.23
CA ASP A 204 14.63 -22.25 -7.03
C ASP A 204 13.83 -22.73 -5.82
N LYS A 205 12.60 -22.21 -5.64
CA LYS A 205 11.65 -22.51 -4.55
C LYS A 205 12.14 -22.20 -3.14
N SER A 206 13.42 -21.90 -2.95
CA SER A 206 14.05 -21.62 -1.65
C SER A 206 13.35 -20.50 -0.86
N ARG A 207 12.90 -19.45 -1.56
CA ARG A 207 12.22 -18.26 -0.98
C ARG A 207 10.70 -18.21 -1.19
N VAL A 208 10.11 -19.16 -1.91
CA VAL A 208 8.64 -19.22 -2.12
C VAL A 208 7.94 -19.61 -0.83
N ILE A 209 6.95 -18.83 -0.39
CA ILE A 209 6.20 -19.10 0.84
C ILE A 209 4.93 -19.89 0.53
N PHE A 210 4.07 -19.31 -0.30
CA PHE A 210 2.80 -19.89 -0.70
C PHE A 210 2.44 -19.46 -2.12
N GLU A 211 1.79 -20.34 -2.87
CA GLU A 211 1.23 -20.01 -4.17
C GLU A 211 -0.14 -20.67 -4.33
N ASN A 212 -1.10 -19.92 -4.88
CA ASN A 212 -2.39 -20.46 -5.30
C ASN A 212 -2.46 -20.48 -6.83
N TYR A 213 -3.66 -20.55 -7.42
CA TYR A 213 -3.79 -20.66 -8.88
C TYR A 213 -3.28 -19.41 -9.61
N GLU A 214 -3.56 -18.21 -9.09
CA GLU A 214 -3.27 -16.95 -9.78
C GLU A 214 -2.05 -16.20 -9.23
N PHE A 215 -1.67 -16.41 -7.97
CA PHE A 215 -0.65 -15.63 -7.27
C PHE A 215 0.45 -16.51 -6.69
N ILE A 216 1.63 -15.90 -6.55
CA ILE A 216 2.79 -16.47 -5.87
C ILE A 216 3.30 -15.45 -4.86
N SER A 217 3.72 -15.93 -3.70
CA SER A 217 4.37 -15.13 -2.67
C SER A 217 5.76 -15.69 -2.37
N PHE A 218 6.72 -14.80 -2.18
CA PHE A 218 8.08 -15.15 -1.79
C PHE A 218 8.71 -14.01 -1.00
N THR A 219 9.77 -14.33 -0.25
CA THR A 219 10.64 -13.32 0.35
C THR A 219 11.56 -12.75 -0.74
N PRO A 220 11.63 -11.42 -0.94
CA PRO A 220 12.55 -10.84 -1.91
C PRO A 220 14.01 -11.27 -1.66
N TYR A 221 14.76 -11.56 -2.72
CA TYR A 221 16.18 -11.95 -2.59
C TYR A 221 17.02 -10.93 -1.80
N ALA A 222 16.68 -9.64 -1.92
CA ALA A 222 17.31 -8.55 -1.20
C ALA A 222 16.29 -7.84 -0.30
N SER A 223 15.58 -8.59 0.56
CA SER A 223 14.62 -8.02 1.52
C SER A 223 15.27 -6.96 2.43
N GLU A 224 14.66 -5.78 2.46
CA GLU A 224 15.05 -4.68 3.34
C GLU A 224 14.48 -4.86 4.75
N HIS A 225 13.36 -5.59 4.88
CA HIS A 225 12.71 -5.88 6.15
C HIS A 225 12.78 -7.39 6.49
N PRO A 226 12.95 -7.77 7.77
CA PRO A 226 12.88 -9.18 8.14
C PRO A 226 11.46 -9.70 7.90
N PHE A 227 11.35 -10.90 7.33
CA PHE A 227 10.07 -11.49 6.91
C PHE A 227 9.28 -10.61 5.92
N GLU A 228 9.96 -9.79 5.12
CA GLU A 228 9.34 -9.11 3.98
C GLU A 228 8.81 -10.13 2.97
N ILE A 229 7.59 -9.91 2.50
CA ILE A 229 6.90 -10.79 1.56
C ILE A 229 6.38 -9.95 0.39
N SER A 230 6.64 -10.39 -0.83
CA SER A 230 6.00 -9.83 -2.01
C SER A 230 5.04 -10.83 -2.64
N ILE A 231 3.83 -10.37 -2.98
CA ILE A 231 2.80 -11.14 -3.68
C ILE A 231 2.74 -10.63 -5.13
N TYR A 232 2.97 -11.54 -6.08
CA TYR A 232 2.91 -11.26 -7.50
C TYR A 232 1.81 -12.09 -8.20
N PRO A 233 1.09 -11.50 -9.17
CA PRO A 233 0.33 -12.31 -10.12
C PRO A 233 1.28 -13.18 -10.95
N LYS A 234 0.91 -14.44 -11.16
CA LYS A 234 1.72 -15.37 -11.99
C LYS A 234 1.70 -15.00 -13.47
N ARG A 235 0.64 -14.32 -13.92
CA ARG A 235 0.50 -13.79 -15.29
C ARG A 235 0.89 -12.33 -15.30
N HIS A 236 1.55 -11.90 -16.37
CA HIS A 236 1.92 -10.50 -16.51
C HIS A 236 0.68 -9.60 -16.56
N THR A 237 0.60 -8.67 -15.61
CA THR A 237 -0.39 -7.58 -15.63
C THR A 237 0.25 -6.33 -15.01
N CYS A 238 0.18 -5.22 -15.75
CA CYS A 238 0.69 -3.93 -15.27
C CYS A 238 -0.31 -3.23 -14.35
N ARG A 239 -1.61 -3.42 -14.61
CA ARG A 239 -2.69 -2.63 -14.01
C ARG A 239 -3.52 -3.48 -13.05
N PHE A 240 -3.47 -3.12 -11.77
CA PHE A 240 -4.30 -3.72 -10.73
C PHE A 240 -5.80 -3.44 -10.95
N ALA A 241 -6.14 -2.27 -11.49
CA ALA A 241 -7.53 -1.88 -11.77
C ALA A 241 -8.27 -2.85 -12.70
N ASP A 242 -7.54 -3.63 -13.50
CA ASP A 242 -8.09 -4.49 -14.56
C ASP A 242 -8.27 -5.95 -14.11
N ILE A 243 -7.99 -6.29 -12.83
CA ILE A 243 -8.12 -7.66 -12.34
C ILE A 243 -9.58 -8.08 -12.16
N SER A 244 -9.85 -9.38 -12.40
CA SER A 244 -11.19 -9.95 -12.27
C SER A 244 -11.62 -10.14 -10.81
N ASP A 245 -12.92 -10.31 -10.57
CA ASP A 245 -13.43 -10.66 -9.24
C ASP A 245 -12.90 -12.03 -8.75
N ASN A 246 -12.60 -12.94 -9.66
CA ASN A 246 -11.95 -14.20 -9.31
C ASN A 246 -10.52 -13.98 -8.82
N SER A 247 -9.77 -13.12 -9.52
CA SER A 247 -8.42 -12.71 -9.12
C SER A 247 -8.43 -12.02 -7.76
N ILE A 248 -9.45 -11.23 -7.45
CA ILE A 248 -9.62 -10.64 -6.11
C ILE A 248 -9.78 -11.70 -5.04
N ARG A 249 -10.62 -12.73 -5.27
CA ARG A 249 -10.79 -13.84 -4.32
C ARG A 249 -9.48 -14.62 -4.11
N GLN A 250 -8.76 -14.92 -5.19
CA GLN A 250 -7.45 -15.57 -5.11
C GLN A 250 -6.41 -14.68 -4.40
N LEU A 251 -6.47 -13.36 -4.58
CA LEU A 251 -5.59 -12.44 -3.86
C LEU A 251 -5.91 -12.39 -2.35
N ALA A 252 -7.19 -12.46 -1.99
CA ALA A 252 -7.65 -12.52 -0.62
C ALA A 252 -7.19 -13.82 0.07
N ASP A 253 -7.33 -14.97 -0.61
CA ASP A 253 -6.86 -16.29 -0.16
C ASP A 253 -5.36 -16.28 0.19
N ILE A 254 -4.49 -15.87 -0.75
CA ILE A 254 -3.05 -15.81 -0.48
C ILE A 254 -2.72 -14.81 0.64
N THR A 255 -3.43 -13.68 0.72
CA THR A 255 -3.19 -12.70 1.81
C THR A 255 -3.58 -13.27 3.16
N HIS A 256 -4.72 -13.96 3.24
CA HIS A 256 -5.22 -14.61 4.45
C HIS A 256 -4.25 -15.70 4.94
N GLU A 257 -3.76 -16.54 4.02
CA GLU A 257 -2.77 -17.57 4.32
C GLU A 257 -1.47 -16.97 4.86
N LEU A 258 -0.99 -15.89 4.24
CA LEU A 258 0.22 -15.19 4.69
C LEU A 258 0.03 -14.51 6.05
N PHE A 259 -1.12 -13.88 6.30
CA PHE A 259 -1.44 -13.31 7.61
C PHE A 259 -1.49 -14.38 8.70
N THR A 260 -2.06 -15.54 8.41
CA THR A 260 -2.10 -16.68 9.32
C THR A 260 -0.69 -17.18 9.65
N ARG A 261 0.17 -17.36 8.63
CA ARG A 261 1.56 -17.79 8.82
C ARG A 261 2.37 -16.77 9.61
N LEU A 262 2.25 -15.48 9.28
CA LEU A 262 2.91 -14.39 10.00
C LEU A 262 2.45 -14.33 11.47
N ALA A 263 1.16 -14.48 11.72
CA ALA A 263 0.61 -14.49 13.07
C ALA A 263 1.20 -15.62 13.91
N GLN A 264 1.36 -16.81 13.34
CA GLN A 264 1.92 -17.97 14.05
C GLN A 264 3.43 -17.87 14.27
N VAL A 265 4.20 -17.37 13.29
CA VAL A 265 5.68 -17.30 13.39
C VAL A 265 6.13 -16.13 14.27
N LEU A 266 5.40 -15.01 14.23
CA LEU A 266 5.83 -13.74 14.80
C LEU A 266 4.89 -13.20 15.88
N ASP A 267 3.92 -14.00 16.34
CA ASP A 267 2.95 -13.67 17.39
C ASP A 267 2.15 -12.38 17.09
N ASN A 268 1.40 -12.39 15.98
CA ASN A 268 0.62 -11.25 15.47
C ASN A 268 1.41 -9.93 15.37
N PRO A 269 2.47 -9.87 14.54
CA PRO A 269 3.30 -8.69 14.43
C PRO A 269 2.52 -7.51 13.85
N ALA A 270 2.91 -6.29 14.25
CA ALA A 270 2.54 -5.10 13.49
C ALA A 270 3.11 -5.22 12.06
N LEU A 271 2.37 -4.75 11.05
CA LEU A 271 2.83 -4.80 9.66
C LEU A 271 2.29 -3.66 8.80
N THR A 272 3.00 -3.40 7.71
CA THR A 272 2.52 -2.57 6.61
C THR A 272 2.32 -3.42 5.38
N LEU A 273 1.16 -3.29 4.73
CA LEU A 273 0.85 -3.82 3.41
C LEU A 273 0.76 -2.66 2.43
N ALA A 274 1.46 -2.72 1.31
CA ALA A 274 1.45 -1.69 0.27
C ALA A 274 1.28 -2.28 -1.12
N LEU A 275 0.30 -1.74 -1.87
CA LEU A 275 0.09 -2.08 -3.27
C LEU A 275 0.98 -1.21 -4.16
N ARG A 276 1.84 -1.85 -4.94
CA ARG A 276 2.74 -1.22 -5.92
C ARG A 276 2.06 -1.12 -7.27
N LEU A 277 1.86 0.10 -7.74
CA LEU A 277 1.11 0.40 -8.96
C LEU A 277 2.00 1.06 -10.00
N ALA A 278 1.60 0.96 -11.26
CA ALA A 278 2.10 1.86 -12.29
C ALA A 278 1.47 3.25 -12.12
N PRO A 279 2.19 4.34 -12.44
CA PRO A 279 1.59 5.65 -12.66
C PRO A 279 0.43 5.61 -13.65
N TYR A 280 -0.55 6.51 -13.44
CA TYR A 280 -1.67 6.66 -14.36
C TYR A 280 -1.21 7.09 -15.75
N SER A 281 -1.77 6.46 -16.78
CA SER A 281 -1.37 6.63 -18.18
C SER A 281 -2.08 7.78 -18.90
N ASN A 282 -2.74 8.69 -18.16
CA ASN A 282 -3.68 9.72 -18.62
C ASN A 282 -3.15 10.77 -19.64
N ASN A 283 -2.61 10.33 -20.78
CA ASN A 283 -2.19 11.14 -21.94
C ASN A 283 -1.32 12.35 -21.60
N ARG A 284 -0.34 12.19 -20.69
CA ARG A 284 0.61 13.25 -20.33
C ARG A 284 2.01 12.95 -20.87
N PRO A 285 2.82 13.99 -21.15
CA PRO A 285 4.14 13.83 -21.76
C PRO A 285 4.97 12.82 -20.98
N ASP A 286 5.52 11.90 -21.75
CA ASP A 286 6.26 10.76 -21.25
C ASP A 286 7.50 11.23 -20.46
N PHE A 287 7.68 10.67 -19.26
CA PHE A 287 8.92 10.79 -18.53
C PHE A 287 9.97 9.94 -19.27
N ASN A 288 10.66 10.57 -20.23
CA ASN A 288 11.77 9.97 -21.00
C ASN A 288 11.40 8.82 -21.96
N GLY A 289 10.17 8.75 -22.48
CA GLY A 289 9.78 7.66 -23.39
C GLY A 289 9.50 6.33 -22.68
N SER A 290 9.27 6.37 -21.36
CA SER A 290 9.05 5.22 -20.48
C SER A 290 7.59 4.76 -20.41
N LEU A 291 6.63 5.69 -20.52
CA LEU A 291 5.20 5.36 -20.56
C LEU A 291 4.86 4.44 -21.74
N LYS A 292 5.60 4.55 -22.85
CA LYS A 292 5.43 3.66 -24.02
C LYS A 292 5.58 2.18 -23.69
N TYR A 293 6.48 1.82 -22.78
CA TYR A 293 6.83 0.42 -22.47
C TYR A 293 6.31 -0.02 -21.11
N ILE A 294 5.54 0.83 -20.42
CA ILE A 294 5.15 0.57 -19.03
C ILE A 294 4.27 -0.66 -18.90
N ASN A 295 3.37 -0.89 -19.86
CA ASN A 295 2.43 -2.01 -19.84
C ASN A 295 3.13 -3.35 -19.99
N GLU A 296 4.24 -3.41 -20.72
CA GLU A 296 5.02 -4.62 -20.97
C GLU A 296 6.14 -4.81 -19.95
N SER A 297 6.63 -3.73 -19.33
CA SER A 297 7.78 -3.76 -18.43
C SER A 297 7.42 -3.80 -16.94
N PHE A 298 6.32 -3.17 -16.54
CA PHE A 298 5.91 -3.09 -15.13
C PHE A 298 4.90 -4.18 -14.77
N HIS A 299 4.99 -4.66 -13.55
CA HIS A 299 4.14 -5.70 -12.99
C HIS A 299 3.69 -5.24 -11.59
N TRP A 300 2.40 -5.01 -11.40
CA TRP A 300 1.90 -4.65 -10.08
C TRP A 300 2.12 -5.80 -9.09
N HIS A 301 2.30 -5.46 -7.83
CA HIS A 301 2.50 -6.43 -6.76
C HIS A 301 2.14 -5.81 -5.41
N ILE A 302 2.06 -6.63 -4.38
CA ILE A 302 1.87 -6.19 -3.00
C ILE A 302 3.12 -6.53 -2.20
N ASP A 303 3.62 -5.58 -1.43
CA ASP A 303 4.64 -5.83 -0.42
C ASP A 303 3.99 -5.84 0.96
N ILE A 304 4.36 -6.81 1.79
CA ILE A 304 4.02 -6.92 3.20
C ILE A 304 5.33 -6.87 3.97
N ALA A 305 5.44 -5.90 4.88
CA ALA A 305 6.62 -5.70 5.72
C ALA A 305 6.20 -5.73 7.20
N PRO A 306 6.44 -6.85 7.90
CA PRO A 306 6.32 -6.92 9.35
C PRO A 306 7.31 -5.97 10.04
N VAL A 307 6.85 -5.28 11.08
CA VAL A 307 7.67 -4.39 11.90
C VAL A 307 8.20 -5.18 13.10
N VAL A 308 9.23 -5.97 12.85
CA VAL A 308 9.87 -6.81 13.89
C VAL A 308 11.18 -6.22 14.42
N ALA A 309 11.70 -5.19 13.77
CA ALA A 309 12.91 -4.48 14.18
C ALA A 309 12.77 -2.99 13.91
N LYS A 310 13.41 -2.16 14.75
CA LYS A 310 13.48 -0.72 14.52
C LYS A 310 14.30 -0.45 13.26
N LEU A 311 13.84 0.49 12.45
CA LEU A 311 14.58 0.98 11.28
C LEU A 311 16.00 1.39 11.70
N SER A 312 17.01 0.80 11.04
CA SER A 312 18.41 1.14 11.27
C SER A 312 18.70 2.57 10.81
N THR A 313 19.51 3.29 11.59
CA THR A 313 20.03 4.62 11.22
C THR A 313 20.84 4.59 9.91
N THR A 314 21.34 3.41 9.50
CA THR A 314 22.02 3.23 8.21
C THR A 314 21.10 3.45 7.01
N ASN A 315 19.80 3.13 7.13
CA ASN A 315 18.86 3.38 6.05
C ASN A 315 18.70 4.89 5.84
N TRP A 316 18.55 5.64 6.93
CA TRP A 316 18.47 7.10 6.86
C TRP A 316 19.77 7.76 6.36
N ALA A 317 20.93 7.26 6.78
CA ALA A 317 22.22 7.84 6.44
C ALA A 317 22.73 7.48 5.04
N ALA A 318 22.47 6.26 4.56
CA ALA A 318 23.10 5.71 3.36
C ALA A 318 22.14 4.93 2.44
N ASN A 319 20.85 4.86 2.75
CA ASN A 319 19.87 4.05 2.01
C ASN A 319 20.27 2.57 1.95
N ILE A 320 20.80 2.05 3.06
CA ILE A 320 21.18 0.65 3.26
C ILE A 320 20.43 0.09 4.48
N CYS A 321 19.63 -0.93 4.24
CA CYS A 321 18.92 -1.69 5.27
C CYS A 321 19.80 -2.83 5.80
N ILE A 322 19.74 -3.08 7.11
CA ILE A 322 20.40 -4.21 7.76
C ILE A 322 19.30 -5.19 8.17
N ASN A 323 19.25 -6.32 7.48
CA ASN A 323 18.28 -7.37 7.74
C ASN A 323 18.95 -8.52 8.52
N PRO A 324 18.62 -8.75 9.80
CA PRO A 324 19.18 -9.84 10.60
C PRO A 324 18.67 -11.25 10.20
N VAL A 325 17.65 -11.35 9.34
CA VAL A 325 17.06 -12.63 8.92
C VAL A 325 17.27 -12.80 7.43
N SER A 326 17.89 -13.90 7.01
CA SER A 326 18.03 -14.20 5.59
C SER A 326 16.65 -14.43 4.95
N PRO A 327 16.41 -13.99 3.71
CA PRO A 327 15.15 -14.27 3.02
C PRO A 327 14.83 -15.76 2.92
N GLU A 328 15.84 -16.62 2.74
CA GLU A 328 15.71 -18.08 2.69
C GLU A 328 15.20 -18.64 4.03
N ASP A 329 15.77 -18.20 5.16
CA ASP A 329 15.34 -18.63 6.48
C ASP A 329 13.95 -18.10 6.79
N ALA A 330 13.65 -16.84 6.47
CA ALA A 330 12.32 -16.26 6.67
C ALA A 330 11.26 -17.06 5.91
N ALA A 331 11.51 -17.39 4.64
CA ALA A 331 10.61 -18.21 3.84
C ALA A 331 10.46 -19.62 4.41
N LYS A 332 11.55 -20.23 4.89
CA LYS A 332 11.52 -21.54 5.53
C LYS A 332 10.62 -21.55 6.77
N HIS A 333 10.81 -20.61 7.70
CA HIS A 333 9.98 -20.52 8.90
C HIS A 333 8.51 -20.32 8.55
N LEU A 334 8.20 -19.47 7.58
CA LEU A 334 6.82 -19.25 7.14
C LEU A 334 6.21 -20.46 6.45
N ARG A 335 6.98 -21.29 5.74
CA ARG A 335 6.51 -22.53 5.10
C ARG A 335 6.20 -23.63 6.11
N GLU A 336 7.05 -23.79 7.13
CA GLU A 336 7.03 -24.91 8.09
C GLU A 336 5.89 -24.81 9.12
N VAL A 337 5.13 -23.72 9.10
CA VAL A 337 3.93 -23.54 9.92
C VAL A 337 2.89 -24.60 9.56
N ASN A 338 2.45 -25.39 10.53
CA ASN A 338 1.37 -26.36 10.35
C ASN A 338 0.05 -25.62 10.07
N GLN A 339 -0.61 -25.95 8.95
CA GLN A 339 -2.00 -25.56 8.74
C GLN A 339 -2.85 -26.34 9.75
N LEU A 340 -3.39 -25.64 10.75
CA LEU A 340 -4.29 -26.19 11.75
C LEU A 340 -5.70 -26.38 11.19
#